data_AF-A0A1G4Y5R1-F1
#
_entry.id   AF-A0A1G4Y5R1-F1
#
_cell.length_a   1.000
_cell.length_b   1.000
_cell.length_c   1.000
_cell.angle_alpha   90.00
_cell.angle_beta   90.00
_cell.angle_gamma   90.00
#
_symmetry.space_group_name_H-M   'P 1'
#
loop_
_entity.id
_entity.type
_entity.pdbx_description
1 polymer ?
#
loop_
_entity_poly.entity_id
_entity_poly.type
_entity_poly.pdbx_seq_one_letter_code
_entity_poly.pdbx_strand_id
1 'polypeptide(L)'
;MNHRVATDLEKVGALALALPVPVFQVQPAPRAVAGWVTRVLAPVVGACRFRYTYPIELRPTGCWDGWALAPEYAPDRRVSVSNRMLYRSPRALVTIFLHEVAHQLVGADHDHDAAFFATNLMLLLRVRESVNADVVPAGGALADMGLYDIQAPPVELQREPDAGVGRAVSWAISVAHEFAPQAMTAEDAAAEIRARYAAWIAQLAAAPATAAAARAQAAAGAAVARSELRRANALLRTRTISLGVAGLFVLVEAFLVIKLGLAGG
;
A
#
# COMPACT_ATOMS: atom_id res chain seq x y z
N MET A 1 5.68 -41.53 2.54
CA MET A 1 6.78 -40.63 2.97
C MET A 1 7.73 -40.51 1.79
N ASN A 2 8.00 -39.31 1.28
CA ASN A 2 8.95 -39.14 0.17
C ASN A 2 10.32 -39.61 0.64
N HIS A 3 10.96 -40.51 -0.11
CA HIS A 3 12.16 -41.24 0.33
C HIS A 3 13.34 -40.32 0.70
N ARG A 4 13.37 -39.09 0.13
CA ARG A 4 14.32 -38.02 0.48
C ARG A 4 14.10 -37.41 1.87
N VAL A 5 12.85 -37.27 2.29
CA VAL A 5 12.50 -36.68 3.60
C VAL A 5 12.94 -37.62 4.72
N ALA A 6 12.92 -38.93 4.52
CA ALA A 6 13.36 -39.91 5.52
C ALA A 6 14.87 -39.86 5.78
N THR A 7 15.68 -39.82 4.72
CA THR A 7 17.16 -39.82 4.82
C THR A 7 17.73 -38.52 5.37
N ASP A 8 17.05 -37.40 5.15
CA ASP A 8 17.46 -36.11 5.72
C ASP A 8 17.13 -35.96 7.21
N LEU A 9 16.30 -36.84 7.80
CA LEU A 9 15.98 -36.80 9.24
C LEU A 9 17.02 -37.51 10.11
N GLU A 10 17.78 -38.48 9.58
CA GLU A 10 18.81 -39.21 10.34
C GLU A 10 20.09 -38.40 10.54
N LYS A 11 20.44 -37.52 9.59
CA LYS A 11 21.62 -36.64 9.70
C LYS A 11 21.43 -35.48 10.70
N VAL A 12 20.22 -35.29 11.22
CA VAL A 12 19.79 -34.10 11.99
C VAL A 12 20.11 -34.21 13.47
N GLY A 13 20.31 -35.42 13.99
CA GLY A 13 20.62 -35.64 15.40
C GLY A 13 21.93 -34.99 15.87
N ALA A 14 22.88 -34.71 14.96
CA ALA A 14 24.24 -34.33 15.31
C ALA A 14 24.54 -32.81 15.31
N LEU A 15 23.70 -31.97 14.69
CA LEU A 15 24.00 -30.53 14.46
C LEU A 15 23.20 -29.55 15.34
N ALA A 16 22.28 -30.02 16.18
CA ALA A 16 21.34 -29.19 16.94
C ALA A 16 21.91 -28.57 18.25
N LEU A 17 23.23 -28.54 18.44
CA LEU A 17 23.85 -28.25 19.75
C LEU A 17 24.51 -26.86 19.91
N ALA A 18 24.34 -25.89 18.99
CA ALA A 18 25.17 -24.67 19.05
C ALA A 18 24.51 -23.30 18.72
N LEU A 19 23.19 -23.11 18.81
CA LEU A 19 22.59 -21.76 18.71
C LEU A 19 21.52 -21.50 19.79
N PRO A 20 21.58 -20.37 20.52
CA PRO A 20 20.57 -20.00 21.50
C PRO A 20 19.40 -19.29 20.79
N VAL A 21 18.66 -20.03 19.97
CA VAL A 21 17.35 -19.58 19.47
C VAL A 21 16.31 -20.11 20.46
N PRO A 22 15.39 -19.29 21.01
CA PRO A 22 14.39 -19.79 21.96
C PRO A 22 13.55 -20.90 21.34
N VAL A 23 13.66 -22.09 21.93
CA VAL A 23 13.14 -23.35 21.41
C VAL A 23 11.67 -23.49 21.80
N PHE A 24 10.81 -23.18 20.84
CA PHE A 24 9.48 -23.71 20.55
C PHE A 24 8.86 -24.74 21.53
N GLN A 25 7.57 -24.58 21.84
CA GLN A 25 6.71 -25.66 22.31
C GLN A 25 6.08 -26.36 21.09
N VAL A 26 6.79 -27.35 20.56
CA VAL A 26 6.28 -28.24 19.51
C VAL A 26 5.54 -29.39 20.20
N GLN A 27 4.36 -29.10 20.73
CA GLN A 27 3.50 -30.09 21.38
C GLN A 27 2.21 -30.25 20.58
N PRO A 28 1.95 -31.44 19.98
CA PRO A 28 2.84 -32.60 19.86
C PRO A 28 3.55 -32.64 18.50
N ALA A 29 4.87 -32.42 18.43
CA ALA A 29 5.65 -32.98 17.31
C ALA A 29 7.03 -33.54 17.72
N PRO A 30 7.51 -34.60 17.03
CA PRO A 30 8.80 -35.22 17.29
C PRO A 30 10.00 -34.27 17.14
N ARG A 31 11.11 -34.54 17.84
CA ARG A 31 12.38 -33.77 17.72
C ARG A 31 12.85 -33.58 16.27
N ALA A 32 12.67 -34.63 15.46
CA ALA A 32 12.99 -34.62 14.04
C ALA A 32 12.22 -33.53 13.27
N VAL A 33 10.93 -33.38 13.57
CA VAL A 33 10.06 -32.34 12.98
C VAL A 33 10.47 -30.96 13.47
N ALA A 34 10.70 -30.79 14.77
CA ALA A 34 11.16 -29.51 15.33
C ALA A 34 12.49 -29.05 14.69
N GLY A 35 13.45 -29.97 14.52
CA GLY A 35 14.71 -29.68 13.85
C GLY A 35 14.54 -29.31 12.39
N TRP A 36 13.64 -29.98 11.66
CA TRP A 36 13.31 -29.65 10.27
C TRP A 36 12.67 -28.25 10.14
N VAL A 37 11.65 -27.94 10.95
CA VAL A 37 11.00 -26.61 10.98
C VAL A 37 12.03 -25.52 11.26
N THR A 38 12.92 -25.74 12.24
CA THR A 38 13.97 -24.79 12.60
C THR A 38 14.90 -24.50 11.42
N ARG A 39 15.32 -25.53 10.65
CA ARG A 39 16.17 -25.34 9.47
C ARG A 39 15.48 -24.57 8.35
N VAL A 40 14.17 -24.78 8.18
CA VAL A 40 13.38 -24.06 7.17
C VAL A 40 13.24 -22.59 7.54
N LEU A 41 13.00 -22.28 8.83
CA LEU A 41 12.58 -20.93 9.24
C LEU A 41 13.70 -20.06 9.79
N ALA A 42 14.81 -20.62 10.28
CA ALA A 42 15.97 -19.83 10.68
C ALA A 42 16.47 -18.85 9.58
N PRO A 43 16.66 -19.26 8.31
CA PRO A 43 17.07 -18.32 7.26
C PRO A 43 15.96 -17.31 6.93
N VAL A 44 14.69 -17.69 7.05
CA VAL A 44 13.54 -16.79 6.86
C VAL A 44 13.54 -15.68 7.92
N VAL A 45 13.70 -16.04 9.18
CA VAL A 45 13.79 -15.09 10.30
C VAL A 45 14.96 -14.11 10.11
N GLY A 46 16.12 -14.63 9.70
CA GLY A 46 17.28 -13.79 9.37
C GLY A 46 17.02 -12.82 8.22
N ALA A 47 16.41 -13.29 7.14
CA ALA A 47 16.06 -12.48 5.97
C ALA A 47 15.06 -11.36 6.31
N CYS A 48 14.05 -11.67 7.14
CA CYS A 48 13.05 -10.70 7.55
C CYS A 48 13.56 -9.65 8.54
N ARG A 49 14.71 -9.89 9.20
CA ARG A 49 15.32 -9.00 10.19
C ARG A 49 14.41 -8.74 11.39
N PHE A 50 13.77 -9.79 11.91
CA PHE A 50 12.94 -9.68 13.10
C PHE A 50 13.76 -9.26 14.32
N ARG A 51 13.27 -8.29 15.07
CA ARG A 51 13.81 -7.91 16.38
C ARG A 51 13.43 -8.93 17.44
N TYR A 52 12.20 -9.43 17.40
CA TYR A 52 11.67 -10.37 18.37
C TYR A 52 11.71 -11.81 17.87
N THR A 53 11.54 -12.74 18.80
CA THR A 53 11.32 -14.15 18.47
C THR A 53 9.83 -14.40 18.28
N TYR A 54 9.49 -15.21 17.27
CA TYR A 54 8.12 -15.65 16.97
C TYR A 54 8.05 -17.17 17.11
N PRO A 55 7.72 -17.69 18.31
CA PRO A 55 7.63 -19.13 18.55
C PRO A 55 6.52 -19.74 17.68
N ILE A 56 6.78 -20.93 17.15
CA ILE A 56 5.81 -21.70 16.36
C ILE A 56 5.25 -22.87 17.15
N GLU A 57 3.92 -22.94 17.20
CA GLU A 57 3.17 -24.07 17.74
C GLU A 57 2.54 -24.86 16.60
N LEU A 58 2.77 -26.16 16.54
CA LEU A 58 2.12 -27.03 15.55
C LEU A 58 0.84 -27.62 16.14
N ARG A 59 -0.31 -27.32 15.53
CA ARG A 59 -1.62 -27.76 16.02
C ARG A 59 -2.24 -28.85 15.15
N PRO A 60 -2.86 -29.88 15.74
CA PRO A 60 -3.59 -30.90 14.98
C PRO A 60 -4.97 -30.39 14.54
N THR A 61 -5.01 -29.49 13.57
CA THR A 61 -6.26 -28.97 13.01
C THR A 61 -6.66 -29.72 11.75
N GLY A 62 -7.97 -29.74 11.45
CA GLY A 62 -8.51 -30.34 10.22
C GLY A 62 -8.27 -29.50 8.96
N CYS A 63 -7.83 -28.25 9.09
CA CYS A 63 -7.67 -27.28 8.01
C CYS A 63 -6.19 -27.00 7.68
N TRP A 64 -5.96 -26.40 6.51
CA TRP A 64 -4.66 -25.87 6.07
C TRP A 64 -4.58 -24.40 6.47
N ASP A 65 -4.32 -24.13 7.74
CA ASP A 65 -4.42 -22.76 8.27
C ASP A 65 -3.33 -22.41 9.29
N GLY A 66 -3.19 -21.12 9.55
CA GLY A 66 -2.41 -20.52 10.62
C GLY A 66 -3.31 -19.71 11.54
N TRP A 67 -2.76 -19.32 12.69
CA TRP A 67 -3.37 -18.31 13.54
C TRP A 67 -2.30 -17.72 14.45
N ALA A 68 -2.28 -16.40 14.57
CA ALA A 68 -1.62 -15.68 15.63
C ALA A 68 -2.59 -14.73 16.32
N LEU A 69 -2.44 -14.59 17.63
CA LEU A 69 -3.10 -13.50 18.34
C LEU A 69 -2.23 -12.25 18.23
N ALA A 70 -2.89 -11.09 18.18
CA ALA A 70 -2.20 -9.82 18.26
C ALA A 70 -1.36 -9.74 19.57
N PRO A 71 -0.25 -8.99 19.58
CA PRO A 71 0.71 -9.03 20.69
C PRO A 71 0.13 -8.64 22.05
N GLU A 72 -0.98 -7.90 22.07
CA GLU A 72 -1.69 -7.51 23.29
C GLU A 72 -2.32 -8.73 23.99
N TYR A 73 -2.67 -9.76 23.23
CA TYR A 73 -3.33 -10.99 23.71
C TYR A 73 -2.37 -12.20 23.77
N ALA A 74 -1.24 -12.15 23.06
CA ALA A 74 -0.17 -13.16 23.12
C ALA A 74 1.21 -12.49 23.28
N PRO A 75 1.64 -12.20 24.52
CA PRO A 75 2.93 -11.57 24.79
C PRO A 75 4.13 -12.40 24.33
N ASP A 76 3.96 -13.72 24.23
CA ASP A 76 4.97 -14.65 23.71
C ASP A 76 5.06 -14.66 22.19
N ARG A 77 4.20 -13.90 21.49
CA ARG A 77 4.21 -13.71 20.03
C ARG A 77 4.09 -15.02 19.25
N ARG A 78 3.39 -15.99 19.83
CA ARG A 78 3.25 -17.32 19.27
C ARG A 78 2.46 -17.30 17.96
N VAL A 79 3.00 -17.99 16.97
CA VAL A 79 2.37 -18.30 15.69
C VAL A 79 2.00 -19.76 15.69
N SER A 80 0.72 -20.07 15.54
CA SER A 80 0.27 -21.45 15.55
C SER A 80 -0.08 -21.87 14.14
N VAL A 81 0.47 -22.99 13.70
CA VAL A 81 0.34 -23.49 12.33
C VAL A 81 -0.25 -24.89 12.37
N SER A 82 -1.19 -25.17 11.47
CA SER A 82 -1.71 -26.51 11.28
C SER A 82 -0.58 -27.51 10.98
N ASN A 83 -0.56 -28.63 11.70
CA ASN A 83 0.37 -29.73 11.43
C ASN A 83 0.21 -30.30 10.02
N ARG A 84 -0.95 -30.07 9.36
CA ARG A 84 -1.16 -30.45 7.97
C ARG A 84 -0.15 -29.74 7.07
N MET A 85 0.20 -28.48 7.34
CA MET A 85 1.13 -27.68 6.53
C MET A 85 2.49 -28.36 6.31
N LEU A 86 2.94 -29.15 7.28
CA LEU A 86 4.17 -29.95 7.17
C LEU A 86 4.16 -30.93 5.98
N TYR A 87 2.99 -31.40 5.57
CA TYR A 87 2.82 -32.37 4.50
C TYR A 87 2.60 -31.74 3.12
N ARG A 88 2.40 -30.42 3.03
CA ARG A 88 2.15 -29.74 1.74
C ARG A 88 3.45 -29.33 1.07
N SER A 89 4.18 -28.41 1.69
CA SER A 89 5.52 -28.00 1.23
C SER A 89 6.20 -27.06 2.25
N PRO A 90 7.54 -26.94 2.21
CA PRO A 90 8.25 -25.88 2.93
C PRO A 90 7.71 -24.48 2.62
N ARG A 91 7.36 -24.22 1.35
CA ARG A 91 6.79 -22.95 0.89
C ARG A 91 5.49 -22.61 1.62
N ALA A 92 4.56 -23.56 1.72
CA ALA A 92 3.31 -23.34 2.42
C ALA A 92 3.51 -23.00 3.89
N LEU A 93 4.46 -23.66 4.56
CA LEU A 93 4.83 -23.35 5.95
C LEU A 93 5.41 -21.92 6.08
N VAL A 94 6.27 -21.50 5.16
CA VAL A 94 6.84 -20.14 5.19
C VAL A 94 5.77 -19.09 4.93
N THR A 95 4.94 -19.28 3.89
CA THR A 95 3.88 -18.33 3.54
C THR A 95 2.92 -18.13 4.70
N ILE A 96 2.43 -19.22 5.31
CA ILE A 96 1.49 -19.09 6.44
C ILE A 96 2.19 -18.48 7.67
N PHE A 97 3.43 -18.88 7.96
CA PHE A 97 4.17 -18.30 9.08
C PHE A 97 4.32 -16.77 8.92
N LEU A 98 4.69 -16.29 7.73
CA LEU A 98 4.85 -14.86 7.49
C LEU A 98 3.52 -14.10 7.47
N HIS A 99 2.44 -14.71 6.97
CA HIS A 99 1.09 -14.17 7.04
C HIS A 99 0.67 -13.95 8.51
N GLU A 100 0.83 -14.96 9.36
CA GLU A 100 0.52 -14.83 10.80
C GLU A 100 1.42 -13.83 11.53
N VAL A 101 2.71 -13.80 11.18
CA VAL A 101 3.62 -12.78 11.74
C VAL A 101 3.20 -11.38 11.29
N ALA A 102 2.73 -11.21 10.06
CA ALA A 102 2.25 -9.92 9.57
C ALA A 102 1.10 -9.40 10.44
N HIS A 103 0.09 -10.23 10.78
CA HIS A 103 -0.98 -9.85 11.71
C HIS A 103 -0.43 -9.34 13.06
N GLN A 104 0.57 -10.01 13.61
CA GLN A 104 1.20 -9.56 14.85
C GLN A 104 1.98 -8.25 14.71
N LEU A 105 2.58 -8.02 13.55
CA LEU A 105 3.36 -6.81 13.28
C LEU A 105 2.47 -5.60 13.07
N VAL A 106 1.36 -5.74 12.34
CA VAL A 106 0.42 -4.65 12.10
C VAL A 106 -0.53 -4.43 13.28
N GLY A 107 -0.84 -5.47 14.06
CA GLY A 107 -1.68 -5.35 15.26
C GLY A 107 -3.17 -5.54 14.97
N ALA A 108 -3.98 -5.58 16.03
CA ALA A 108 -5.37 -6.05 15.98
C ALA A 108 -6.31 -5.23 15.09
N ASP A 109 -5.99 -3.95 14.83
CA ASP A 109 -6.81 -3.06 14.01
C ASP A 109 -6.65 -3.31 12.49
N HIS A 110 -5.72 -4.18 12.11
CA HIS A 110 -5.35 -4.47 10.73
C HIS A 110 -5.42 -5.98 10.48
N ASP A 111 -6.59 -6.46 10.07
CA ASP A 111 -6.80 -7.87 9.72
C ASP A 111 -6.34 -8.14 8.28
N HIS A 112 -7.19 -7.85 7.29
CA HIS A 112 -6.95 -8.08 5.87
C HIS A 112 -7.13 -6.78 5.08
N ASP A 113 -6.35 -5.75 5.45
CA ASP A 113 -6.34 -4.45 4.80
C ASP A 113 -5.03 -4.18 4.02
N ALA A 114 -4.89 -2.97 3.46
CA ALA A 114 -3.72 -2.64 2.66
C ALA A 114 -2.41 -2.58 3.48
N ALA A 115 -2.46 -2.23 4.77
CA ALA A 115 -1.29 -2.19 5.63
C ALA A 115 -0.80 -3.60 5.98
N PHE A 116 -1.74 -4.50 6.29
CA PHE A 116 -1.45 -5.92 6.43
C PHE A 116 -0.82 -6.48 5.15
N PHE A 117 -1.48 -6.27 4.00
CA PHE A 117 -1.01 -6.79 2.72
C PHE A 117 0.41 -6.29 2.40
N ALA A 118 0.68 -4.99 2.60
CA ALA A 118 1.99 -4.40 2.38
C ALA A 118 3.07 -5.05 3.26
N THR A 119 2.74 -5.29 4.53
CA THR A 119 3.65 -5.91 5.50
C THR A 119 3.95 -7.36 5.13
N ASN A 120 2.93 -8.16 4.82
CA ASN A 120 3.11 -9.56 4.41
C ASN A 120 3.93 -9.66 3.11
N LEU A 121 3.59 -8.85 2.10
CA LEU A 121 4.35 -8.80 0.85
C LEU A 121 5.81 -8.40 1.07
N MET A 122 6.07 -7.40 1.91
CA MET A 122 7.43 -6.97 2.25
C MET A 122 8.25 -8.12 2.87
N LEU A 123 7.66 -8.93 3.75
CA LEU A 123 8.32 -10.09 4.34
C LEU A 123 8.67 -11.14 3.28
N LEU A 124 7.71 -11.45 2.39
CA LEU A 124 7.91 -12.41 1.30
C LEU A 124 8.99 -11.95 0.31
N LEU A 125 9.07 -10.65 0.02
CA LEU A 125 10.11 -10.07 -0.82
C LEU A 125 11.50 -10.21 -0.17
N ARG A 126 11.65 -9.94 1.12
CA ARG A 126 12.92 -10.12 1.86
C ARG A 126 13.41 -11.57 1.82
N VAL A 127 12.49 -12.53 1.98
CA VAL A 127 12.80 -13.97 1.92
C VAL A 127 13.21 -14.39 0.52
N ARG A 128 12.53 -13.90 -0.52
CA ARG A 128 12.82 -14.22 -1.92
C ARG A 128 14.25 -13.85 -2.34
N GLU A 129 14.81 -12.79 -1.77
CA GLU A 129 16.16 -12.33 -2.08
C GLU A 129 17.26 -13.10 -1.33
N SER A 130 16.93 -13.73 -0.20
CA SER A 130 17.94 -14.20 0.77
C SER A 130 17.87 -15.70 1.10
N VAL A 131 16.85 -16.42 0.62
CA VAL A 131 16.59 -17.82 0.98
C VAL A 131 16.52 -18.70 -0.28
N ASN A 132 16.84 -19.98 -0.14
CA ASN A 132 16.84 -20.96 -1.23
C ASN A 132 15.48 -21.03 -1.95
N ALA A 133 15.50 -21.05 -3.29
CA ALA A 133 14.35 -21.17 -4.19
C ALA A 133 13.39 -22.34 -3.86
N ASP A 134 13.87 -23.43 -3.25
CA ASP A 134 13.02 -24.55 -2.81
C ASP A 134 12.11 -24.22 -1.63
N VAL A 135 12.46 -23.17 -0.88
CA VAL A 135 11.72 -22.63 0.26
C VAL A 135 10.98 -21.35 -0.13
N VAL A 136 11.49 -20.62 -1.14
CA VAL A 136 10.86 -19.43 -1.70
C VAL A 136 9.70 -19.83 -2.64
N PRO A 137 8.57 -19.12 -2.62
CA PRO A 137 7.41 -19.49 -3.43
C PRO A 137 7.65 -19.39 -4.96
N ALA A 138 7.22 -20.41 -5.71
CA ALA A 138 7.61 -20.63 -7.12
C ALA A 138 6.99 -19.65 -8.13
N GLY A 139 5.93 -18.91 -7.75
CA GLY A 139 5.29 -17.89 -8.58
C GLY A 139 5.74 -16.46 -8.28
N GLY A 140 6.69 -16.29 -7.35
CA GLY A 140 7.06 -14.98 -6.82
C GLY A 140 6.09 -14.50 -5.73
N ALA A 141 6.52 -13.51 -4.94
CA ALA A 141 5.81 -13.08 -3.72
C ALA A 141 4.32 -12.72 -3.97
N LEU A 142 3.98 -12.17 -5.15
CA LEU A 142 2.62 -11.78 -5.51
C LEU A 142 1.70 -12.95 -5.86
N ALA A 143 2.23 -14.03 -6.45
CA ALA A 143 1.40 -15.17 -6.89
C ALA A 143 0.84 -15.97 -5.70
N ASP A 144 1.57 -16.00 -4.58
CA ASP A 144 1.22 -16.75 -3.38
C ASP A 144 0.41 -15.94 -2.36
N MET A 145 0.33 -14.61 -2.52
CA MET A 145 -0.63 -13.77 -1.76
C MET A 145 -2.08 -13.94 -2.23
N GLY A 146 -2.29 -14.64 -3.35
CA GLY A 146 -3.60 -15.09 -3.78
C GLY A 146 -4.66 -14.00 -3.96
N LEU A 147 -4.39 -12.69 -4.02
CA LEU A 147 -5.40 -11.61 -4.11
C LEU A 147 -6.55 -11.63 -3.05
N TYR A 148 -6.63 -12.63 -2.17
CA TYR A 148 -7.71 -12.87 -1.19
C TYR A 148 -7.46 -12.17 0.17
N ASP A 149 -6.30 -11.51 0.32
CA ASP A 149 -5.86 -10.91 1.59
C ASP A 149 -6.27 -9.43 1.76
N ILE A 150 -6.92 -8.79 0.77
CA ILE A 150 -7.61 -7.50 1.00
C ILE A 150 -9.11 -7.75 1.03
N GLN A 151 -9.61 -8.03 2.22
CA GLN A 151 -11.03 -8.28 2.50
C GLN A 151 -11.74 -7.03 3.04
N ALA A 152 -10.96 -6.08 3.56
CA ALA A 152 -11.45 -4.85 4.17
C ALA A 152 -10.81 -3.62 3.52
N PRO A 153 -11.13 -3.30 2.25
CA PRO A 153 -10.72 -2.02 1.68
C PRO A 153 -11.34 -0.84 2.46
N PRO A 154 -10.64 0.29 2.58
CA PRO A 154 -11.14 1.47 3.30
C PRO A 154 -12.51 1.92 2.83
N VAL A 155 -13.35 2.39 3.77
CA VAL A 155 -14.72 2.85 3.47
C VAL A 155 -14.74 3.97 2.43
N GLU A 156 -13.70 4.80 2.41
CA GLU A 156 -13.50 5.88 1.45
C GLU A 156 -13.40 5.39 0.00
N LEU A 157 -12.93 4.15 -0.21
CA LEU A 157 -12.74 3.56 -1.52
C LEU A 157 -13.92 2.70 -1.99
N GLN A 158 -14.89 2.40 -1.13
CA GLN A 158 -16.03 1.54 -1.48
C GLN A 158 -16.90 2.08 -2.63
N ARG A 159 -16.76 3.36 -2.97
CA ARG A 159 -17.43 4.01 -4.11
C ARG A 159 -16.68 3.88 -5.42
N GLU A 160 -15.43 3.42 -5.41
CA GLU A 160 -14.63 3.15 -6.60
C GLU A 160 -15.10 1.85 -7.28
N PRO A 161 -14.84 1.67 -8.60
CA PRO A 161 -14.97 0.36 -9.24
C PRO A 161 -14.18 -0.68 -8.44
N ASP A 162 -14.66 -1.93 -8.36
CA ASP A 162 -14.07 -3.02 -7.53
C ASP A 162 -14.09 -2.81 -6.00
N ALA A 163 -14.81 -1.79 -5.52
CA ALA A 163 -14.85 -1.40 -4.12
C ALA A 163 -13.48 -0.94 -3.56
N GLY A 164 -12.56 -0.52 -4.45
CA GLY A 164 -11.28 0.07 -4.05
C GLY A 164 -10.14 -0.92 -3.85
N VAL A 165 -10.37 -2.20 -4.12
CA VAL A 165 -9.39 -3.28 -3.99
C VAL A 165 -8.18 -3.00 -4.87
N GLY A 166 -8.37 -2.64 -6.14
CA GLY A 166 -7.25 -2.40 -7.05
C GLY A 166 -6.31 -1.28 -6.57
N ARG A 167 -6.89 -0.21 -6.01
CA ARG A 167 -6.12 0.91 -5.46
C ARG A 167 -5.41 0.56 -4.16
N ALA A 168 -6.07 -0.20 -3.27
CA ALA A 168 -5.47 -0.71 -2.04
C ALA A 168 -4.29 -1.66 -2.33
N VAL A 169 -4.45 -2.59 -3.27
CA VAL A 169 -3.37 -3.48 -3.72
C VAL A 169 -2.22 -2.67 -4.30
N SER A 170 -2.50 -1.69 -5.17
CA SER A 170 -1.47 -0.86 -5.79
C SER A 170 -0.65 -0.07 -4.75
N TRP A 171 -1.34 0.51 -3.75
CA TRP A 171 -0.68 1.18 -2.63
C TRP A 171 0.22 0.21 -1.85
N ALA A 172 -0.31 -0.96 -1.51
CA ALA A 172 0.38 -1.95 -0.70
C ALA A 172 1.62 -2.52 -1.41
N ILE A 173 1.53 -2.81 -2.71
CA ILE A 173 2.65 -3.23 -3.56
C ILE A 173 3.75 -2.17 -3.57
N SER A 174 3.38 -0.91 -3.81
CA SER A 174 4.35 0.19 -3.85
C SER A 174 5.11 0.32 -2.52
N VAL A 175 4.38 0.29 -1.40
CA VAL A 175 4.95 0.41 -0.05
C VAL A 175 5.82 -0.81 0.28
N ALA A 176 5.37 -2.02 -0.03
CA ALA A 176 6.13 -3.24 0.23
C ALA A 176 7.48 -3.24 -0.51
N HIS A 177 7.49 -2.84 -1.79
CA HIS A 177 8.70 -2.74 -2.60
C HIS A 177 9.66 -1.63 -2.11
N GLU A 178 9.13 -0.56 -1.51
CA GLU A 178 9.95 0.48 -0.89
C GLU A 178 10.66 -0.03 0.37
N PHE A 179 9.96 -0.77 1.24
CA PHE A 179 10.49 -1.20 2.56
C PHE A 179 11.24 -2.54 2.56
N ALA A 180 10.97 -3.42 1.59
CA ALA A 180 11.65 -4.71 1.49
C ALA A 180 13.19 -4.59 1.49
N PRO A 181 13.83 -3.74 0.65
CA PRO A 181 15.29 -3.67 0.60
C PRO A 181 15.92 -2.92 1.80
N GLN A 182 15.14 -2.14 2.57
CA GLN A 182 15.68 -1.25 3.59
C GLN A 182 16.29 -2.01 4.78
N ALA A 183 17.46 -1.53 5.23
CA ALA A 183 18.23 -2.07 6.36
C ALA A 183 17.59 -1.74 7.73
N MET A 184 16.33 -2.10 7.92
CA MET A 184 15.57 -1.91 9.15
C MET A 184 14.89 -3.20 9.58
N THR A 185 14.47 -3.26 10.86
CA THR A 185 13.74 -4.42 11.37
C THR A 185 12.34 -4.53 10.74
N ALA A 186 11.75 -5.71 10.73
CA ALA A 186 10.37 -5.87 10.25
C ALA A 186 9.37 -5.09 11.11
N GLU A 187 9.61 -5.01 12.41
CA GLU A 187 8.79 -4.28 13.37
C GLU A 187 8.78 -2.76 13.10
N ASP A 188 9.95 -2.18 12.84
CA ASP A 188 10.04 -0.75 12.50
C ASP A 188 9.38 -0.47 11.14
N ALA A 189 9.58 -1.35 10.17
CA ALA A 189 8.95 -1.23 8.86
C ALA A 189 7.42 -1.28 8.97
N ALA A 190 6.87 -2.24 9.72
CA ALA A 190 5.44 -2.35 9.95
C ALA A 190 4.86 -1.12 10.66
N ALA A 191 5.59 -0.54 11.62
CA ALA A 191 5.17 0.70 12.29
C ALA A 191 5.06 1.87 11.31
N GLU A 192 6.04 2.04 10.42
CA GLU A 192 6.04 3.07 9.39
C GLU A 192 4.94 2.82 8.34
N ILE A 193 4.74 1.57 7.92
CA ILE A 193 3.67 1.17 7.00
C ILE A 193 2.30 1.56 7.57
N ARG A 194 2.03 1.29 8.84
CA ARG A 194 0.78 1.71 9.50
C ARG A 194 0.62 3.22 9.57
N ALA A 195 1.68 3.94 9.93
CA ALA A 195 1.64 5.40 10.00
C ALA A 195 1.29 6.00 8.62
N ARG A 196 1.91 5.47 7.55
CA ARG A 196 1.61 5.86 6.18
C ARG A 196 0.22 5.45 5.74
N TYR A 197 -0.25 4.27 6.15
CA TYR A 197 -1.61 3.83 5.88
C TYR A 197 -2.63 4.78 6.51
N ALA A 198 -2.49 5.11 7.80
CA ALA A 198 -3.35 6.06 8.48
C ALA A 198 -3.36 7.44 7.81
N ALA A 199 -2.18 7.94 7.40
CA ALA A 199 -2.07 9.18 6.64
C ALA A 199 -2.76 9.10 5.28
N TRP A 200 -2.63 7.96 4.59
CA TRP A 200 -3.29 7.71 3.31
C TRP A 200 -4.82 7.69 3.47
N ILE A 201 -5.36 7.03 4.50
CA ILE A 201 -6.80 7.05 4.81
C ILE A 201 -7.28 8.48 5.09
N ALA A 202 -6.54 9.25 5.90
CA ALA A 202 -6.90 10.64 6.17
C ALA A 202 -6.93 11.50 4.88
N GLN A 203 -5.99 11.27 3.95
CA GLN A 203 -5.98 11.92 2.65
C GLN A 203 -7.19 11.52 1.80
N LEU A 204 -7.55 10.23 1.77
CA LEU A 204 -8.73 9.74 1.07
C LEU A 204 -10.01 10.38 1.61
N ALA A 205 -10.15 10.46 2.93
CA ALA A 205 -11.30 11.07 3.59
C ALA A 205 -11.41 12.58 3.29
N ALA A 206 -10.28 13.28 3.20
CA ALA A 206 -10.22 14.72 2.90
C ALA A 206 -10.36 15.05 1.39
N ALA A 207 -10.17 14.08 0.49
CA ALA A 207 -10.14 14.30 -0.95
C ALA A 207 -11.43 14.95 -1.51
N PRO A 208 -12.66 14.57 -1.08
CA PRO A 208 -13.88 15.21 -1.57
C PRO A 208 -13.97 16.70 -1.23
N ALA A 209 -13.62 17.08 0.01
CA ALA A 209 -13.63 18.46 0.46
C ALA A 209 -12.55 19.29 -0.27
N THR A 210 -11.37 18.71 -0.45
CA THR A 210 -10.26 19.33 -1.19
C THR A 210 -10.64 19.58 -2.66
N ALA A 211 -11.26 18.60 -3.31
CA ALA A 211 -11.75 18.75 -4.68
C ALA A 211 -12.87 19.80 -4.81
N ALA A 212 -13.77 19.87 -3.84
CA ALA A 212 -14.82 20.89 -3.82
C ALA A 212 -14.24 22.31 -3.65
N ALA A 213 -13.28 22.48 -2.73
CA ALA A 213 -12.59 23.76 -2.52
C ALA A 213 -11.83 24.20 -3.79
N ALA A 214 -11.10 23.29 -4.44
CA ALA A 214 -10.39 23.57 -5.69
C ALA A 214 -11.35 24.00 -6.82
N ARG A 215 -12.50 23.32 -6.95
CA ARG A 215 -13.55 23.70 -7.93
C ARG A 215 -14.15 25.08 -7.62
N ALA A 216 -14.42 25.37 -6.35
CA ALA A 216 -14.94 26.68 -5.93
C ALA A 216 -13.94 27.81 -6.23
N GLN A 217 -12.65 27.58 -5.97
CA GLN A 217 -11.60 28.54 -6.28
C GLN A 217 -11.45 28.76 -7.79
N ALA A 218 -11.48 27.69 -8.59
CA ALA A 218 -11.46 27.78 -10.05
C ALA A 218 -12.69 28.54 -10.60
N ALA A 219 -13.88 28.30 -10.03
CA ALA A 219 -15.10 29.01 -10.40
C ALA A 219 -15.03 30.51 -10.04
N ALA A 220 -14.49 30.85 -8.87
CA ALA A 220 -14.28 32.23 -8.46
C ALA A 220 -13.28 32.95 -9.39
N GLY A 221 -12.15 32.31 -9.71
CA GLY A 221 -11.18 32.85 -10.68
C GLY A 221 -11.78 33.07 -12.06
N ALA A 222 -12.59 32.12 -12.56
CA ALA A 222 -13.30 32.26 -13.82
C ALA A 222 -14.33 33.40 -13.78
N ALA A 223 -15.01 33.61 -12.65
CA ALA A 223 -15.95 34.72 -12.49
C ALA A 223 -15.24 36.08 -12.51
N VAL A 224 -14.09 36.20 -11.85
CA VAL A 224 -13.23 37.40 -11.88
C VAL A 224 -12.79 37.69 -13.32
N ALA A 225 -12.22 36.71 -14.02
CA ALA A 225 -11.77 36.88 -15.41
C ALA A 225 -12.92 37.31 -16.35
N ARG A 226 -14.12 36.72 -16.20
CA ARG A 226 -15.31 37.15 -16.97
C ARG A 226 -15.72 38.58 -16.65
N SER A 227 -15.63 39.01 -15.38
CA SER A 227 -15.98 40.37 -14.98
C SER A 227 -15.01 41.40 -15.57
N GLU A 228 -13.71 41.08 -15.60
CA GLU A 228 -12.67 41.92 -16.20
C GLU A 228 -12.84 42.02 -17.72
N LEU A 229 -13.12 40.90 -18.39
CA LEU A 229 -13.43 40.90 -19.83
C LEU A 229 -14.67 41.75 -20.16
N ARG A 230 -15.74 41.66 -19.36
CA ARG A 230 -16.93 42.50 -19.53
C ARG A 230 -16.61 43.98 -19.35
N ARG A 231 -15.80 44.32 -18.33
CA ARG A 231 -15.35 45.71 -18.10
C ARG A 231 -14.49 46.23 -19.25
N ALA A 232 -13.53 45.43 -19.73
CA ALA A 232 -12.68 45.78 -20.87
C ALA A 232 -13.52 46.01 -22.15
N ASN A 233 -14.47 45.12 -22.44
CA ASN A 233 -15.38 45.27 -23.58
C ASN A 233 -16.27 46.52 -23.48
N ALA A 234 -16.78 46.83 -22.28
CA ALA A 234 -17.54 48.05 -22.06
C ALA A 234 -16.70 49.30 -22.33
N LEU A 235 -15.46 49.35 -21.83
CA LEU A 235 -14.54 50.46 -22.07
C LEU A 235 -14.18 50.62 -23.55
N LEU A 236 -13.91 49.52 -24.25
CA LEU A 236 -13.66 49.54 -25.70
C LEU A 236 -14.87 50.10 -26.44
N ARG A 237 -16.08 49.63 -26.14
CA ARG A 237 -17.31 50.14 -26.77
C ARG A 237 -17.49 51.64 -26.54
N THR A 238 -17.29 52.13 -25.31
CA THR A 238 -17.40 53.56 -24.99
C THR A 238 -16.36 54.39 -25.77
N ARG A 239 -15.11 53.91 -25.88
CA ARG A 239 -14.08 54.58 -26.67
C ARG A 239 -14.41 54.61 -28.16
N THR A 240 -14.91 53.49 -28.72
CA THR A 240 -15.33 53.43 -30.12
C THR A 240 -16.48 54.38 -30.41
N ILE A 241 -17.48 54.45 -29.53
CA ILE A 241 -18.59 55.43 -29.67
C ILE A 241 -18.04 56.86 -29.63
N SER A 242 -17.16 57.16 -28.68
CA SER A 242 -16.60 58.51 -28.52
C SER A 242 -15.77 58.94 -29.73
N LEU A 243 -14.94 58.04 -30.27
CA LEU A 243 -14.17 58.27 -31.50
C LEU A 243 -15.07 58.41 -32.73
N GLY A 244 -16.13 57.61 -32.84
CA GLY A 244 -17.11 57.74 -33.92
C GLY A 244 -17.85 59.08 -33.89
N VAL A 245 -18.26 59.54 -32.70
CA VAL A 245 -18.87 60.86 -32.52
C VAL A 245 -17.88 61.97 -32.87
N ALA A 246 -16.65 61.92 -32.37
CA ALA A 246 -15.62 62.91 -32.70
C ALA A 246 -15.33 62.95 -34.22
N GLY A 247 -15.22 61.79 -34.87
CA GLY A 247 -15.05 61.71 -36.32
C GLY A 247 -16.21 62.31 -37.10
N LEU A 248 -17.45 62.12 -36.64
CA LEU A 248 -18.63 62.75 -37.24
C LEU A 248 -18.57 64.28 -37.12
N PHE A 249 -18.19 64.81 -35.96
CA PHE A 249 -18.00 66.26 -35.78
C PHE A 249 -16.97 66.83 -36.75
N VAL A 250 -15.82 66.17 -36.91
CA VAL A 250 -14.77 66.60 -37.87
C VAL A 250 -15.30 66.59 -39.32
N LEU A 251 -16.07 65.56 -39.70
CA LEU A 251 -16.66 65.49 -41.05
C LEU A 251 -17.71 66.58 -41.28
N VAL A 252 -18.53 66.89 -40.27
CA VAL A 252 -19.52 67.98 -40.34
C VAL A 252 -18.83 69.34 -40.46
N GLU A 253 -17.79 69.59 -39.66
CA GLU A 253 -16.99 70.82 -39.75
C GLU A 253 -16.33 70.96 -41.14
N ALA A 254 -15.69 69.90 -41.63
CA ALA A 254 -15.07 69.90 -42.96
C ALA A 254 -16.10 70.17 -44.08
N PHE A 255 -17.29 69.55 -44.01
CA PHE A 255 -18.38 69.79 -44.95
C PHE A 255 -18.86 71.25 -44.92
N LEU A 256 -19.02 71.84 -43.74
CA LEU A 256 -19.41 73.24 -43.58
C LEU A 256 -18.36 74.20 -44.16
N VAL A 257 -17.07 73.94 -43.91
CA VAL A 257 -15.96 74.72 -44.47
C VAL A 257 -15.94 74.65 -46.01
N ILE A 258 -16.10 73.45 -46.59
CA ILE A 258 -16.16 73.27 -48.04
C ILE A 258 -17.37 74.01 -48.64
N LYS A 259 -18.54 73.90 -48.01
CA LYS A 259 -19.76 74.58 -48.47
C LYS A 259 -19.63 76.10 -48.43
N LEU A 260 -19.02 76.65 -47.37
CA LEU A 260 -18.76 78.08 -47.23
C LEU A 260 -17.73 78.59 -48.25
N GLY A 261 -16.70 77.79 -48.56
CA GLY A 261 -15.70 78.13 -49.57
C GLY A 261 -16.23 78.08 -51.02
N LEU A 262 -17.18 77.19 -51.31
CA LEU A 262 -17.78 77.06 -52.65
C LEU A 262 -18.94 78.04 -52.91
N ALA A 263 -19.57 78.58 -51.86
CA ALA A 263 -20.66 79.56 -51.99
C ALA A 263 -20.18 81.03 -52.05
N GLY A 264 -18.87 81.27 -51.90
CA GLY A 264 -18.24 82.59 -51.92
C GLY A 264 -17.43 82.90 -53.18
N GLY A 265 -17.58 82.12 -54.26
CA GLY A 265 -16.91 82.31 -55.55
C GLY A 265 -17.88 82.78 -56.64
#